data_AF-T1BE55-F1
#
_entry.id   AF-T1BE55-F1
#
_cell.length_a   1.000
_cell.length_b   1.000
_cell.length_c   1.000
_cell.angle_alpha   90.00
_cell.angle_beta   90.00
_cell.angle_gamma   90.00
#
_symmetry.space_group_name_H-M   'P 1'
#
loop_
_entity.id
_entity.type
_entity.pdbx_description
1 polymer ?
#
loop_
_entity_poly.entity_id
_entity_poly.type
_entity_poly.pdbx_seq_one_letter_code
_entity_poly.pdbx_strand_id
1 'polypeptide(L)'
;MEMPKGTLKDIHRRVATTILFESSGGMVDKAAHVPEIRFAVLEPGVDTTSIDNAASALEGRAFYLRKVGRDGFRFGFKPTLRKVVGDRRAALDEAEIRKFEREAIRKEFEKGMSLPIIAFPKDATEIANAPRLTLIVGDPETPYTDGLRPELARWTRERSRTDPRLYPGALIWCLKKDTKELREKVELALAWKRVKDEIESGSLGGDFEPADRQEITSNVRESEDEVKEEVWAGYRFVVIYDQKSADSLRTIDLGAGHASAGQTLTTRVMAALKAEGYLNENVGGGYIDRNWPEALKASGAWSLAGLRKSFLDGSLTRLPDPEGALKTSIPRLVERGEFGLASGQKADGTYERLWINELVPSEEVTFDSGTFLLQKSRALSLRAPVGQIAPAGSGTLGPSAASVLKSPPGAVASTTTEVRPE
;
A
#
# COMPACT_ATOMS: atom_id res chain seq x y z
N MET A 1 39.70 43.77 23.69
CA MET A 1 39.17 43.24 24.96
C MET A 1 38.84 41.78 24.69
N GLU A 2 39.80 40.88 24.92
CA GLU A 2 39.57 39.45 24.71
C GLU A 2 38.48 38.98 25.66
N MET A 3 37.43 38.34 25.14
CA MET A 3 36.43 37.69 25.98
C MET A 3 37.15 36.64 26.83
N PRO A 4 37.07 36.70 28.18
CA PRO A 4 37.72 35.71 29.02
C PRO A 4 37.12 34.34 28.67
N LYS A 5 37.96 33.43 28.17
CA LYS A 5 37.60 32.04 27.90
C LYS A 5 37.17 31.39 29.22
N GLY A 6 35.87 31.44 29.53
CA GLY A 6 35.32 30.91 30.77
C GLY A 6 34.00 31.52 31.25
N THR A 7 33.52 32.64 30.70
CA THR A 7 32.30 33.34 31.18
C THR A 7 31.02 32.50 31.09
N LEU A 8 30.89 31.63 30.08
CA LEU A 8 29.74 30.71 29.94
C LEU A 8 29.96 29.35 30.61
N LYS A 9 31.12 29.12 31.23
CA LYS A 9 31.43 27.85 31.88
C LYS A 9 30.44 27.61 33.02
N ASP A 10 29.85 26.41 33.04
CA ASP A 10 28.88 25.99 34.05
C ASP A 10 27.60 26.86 34.12
N ILE A 11 27.24 27.59 33.05
CA ILE A 11 26.05 28.47 33.03
C ILE A 11 24.77 27.72 33.40
N HIS A 12 24.59 26.48 32.91
CA HIS A 12 23.46 25.64 33.28
C HIS A 12 23.44 25.29 34.78
N ARG A 13 24.61 25.06 35.39
CA ARG A 13 24.68 24.82 36.85
C ARG A 13 24.27 26.07 37.62
N ARG A 14 24.78 27.23 37.23
CA ARG A 14 24.45 28.52 37.87
C ARG A 14 22.96 28.83 37.78
N VAL A 15 22.38 28.73 36.59
CA VAL A 15 20.94 28.93 36.37
C VAL A 15 20.11 27.94 37.18
N ALA A 16 20.47 26.65 37.16
CA ALA A 16 19.76 25.64 37.95
C ALA A 16 19.85 25.93 39.46
N THR A 17 21.02 26.35 39.97
CA THR A 17 21.21 26.73 41.37
C THR A 17 20.29 27.90 41.75
N THR A 18 20.25 28.96 40.94
CA THR A 18 19.34 30.09 41.18
C THR A 18 17.89 29.62 41.24
N ILE A 19 17.43 28.86 40.24
CA ILE A 19 16.04 28.39 40.22
C ILE A 19 15.74 27.51 41.45
N LEU A 20 16.68 26.66 41.88
CA LEU A 20 16.52 25.81 43.05
C LEU A 20 16.34 26.61 44.34
N PHE A 21 17.14 27.66 44.53
CA PHE A 21 17.04 28.53 45.71
C PHE A 21 15.71 29.29 45.75
N GLU A 22 15.28 29.87 44.62
CA GLU A 22 13.99 30.56 44.55
C GLU A 22 12.81 29.59 44.73
N SER A 23 12.92 28.37 44.20
CA SER A 23 11.88 27.33 44.34
C SER A 23 11.75 26.79 45.77
N SER A 24 12.84 26.85 46.55
CA SER A 24 12.92 26.28 47.91
C SER A 24 12.92 27.35 49.00
N GLY A 25 12.84 28.63 48.64
CA GLY A 25 12.87 29.77 49.55
C GLY A 25 11.57 29.97 50.33
N GLY A 26 11.63 30.86 51.32
CA GLY A 26 10.47 31.28 52.13
C GLY A 26 9.55 32.30 51.44
N MET A 27 9.72 32.54 50.14
CA MET A 27 8.93 33.51 49.38
C MET A 27 7.53 32.97 49.07
N VAL A 28 6.58 33.90 48.88
CA VAL A 28 5.17 33.57 48.57
C VAL A 28 5.06 32.95 47.18
N ASP A 29 5.79 33.50 46.20
CA ASP A 29 5.97 32.85 44.90
C ASP A 29 7.24 32.01 44.91
N LYS A 30 7.09 30.72 44.67
CA LYS A 30 8.19 29.75 44.63
C LYS A 30 8.66 29.51 43.19
N ALA A 31 8.60 30.51 42.34
CA ALA A 31 9.06 30.42 40.95
C ALA A 31 10.15 31.46 40.71
N ALA A 32 11.21 31.07 40.01
CA ALA A 32 12.24 31.97 39.53
C ALA A 32 11.83 32.52 38.17
N HIS A 33 11.54 33.81 38.09
CA HIS A 33 11.23 34.46 36.82
C HIS A 33 12.50 34.83 36.06
N VAL A 34 12.43 34.85 34.73
CA VAL A 34 13.57 35.19 33.86
C VAL A 34 14.33 36.47 34.30
N PRO A 35 13.68 37.58 34.70
CA PRO A 35 14.40 38.75 35.22
C PRO A 35 15.24 38.47 36.47
N GLU A 36 14.74 37.64 37.39
CA GLU A 36 15.42 37.27 38.64
C GLU A 36 16.60 36.34 38.35
N ILE A 37 16.40 35.37 37.45
CA ILE A 37 17.47 34.47 36.97
C ILE A 37 18.58 35.29 36.32
N ARG A 38 18.24 36.23 35.45
CA ARG A 38 19.20 37.14 34.84
C ARG A 38 19.91 37.97 35.91
N PHE A 39 19.18 38.57 36.85
CA PHE A 39 19.78 39.38 37.91
C PHE A 39 20.80 38.58 38.74
N ALA A 40 20.49 37.34 39.11
CA ALA A 40 21.36 36.51 39.93
C ALA A 40 22.57 35.95 39.17
N VAL A 41 22.46 35.75 37.84
CA VAL A 41 23.47 35.07 37.02
C VAL A 41 24.24 36.03 36.12
N LEU A 42 23.79 37.27 35.91
CA LEU A 42 24.44 38.21 34.98
C LEU A 42 25.80 38.68 35.52
N GLU A 43 26.82 38.54 34.69
CA GLU A 43 28.20 38.96 34.96
C GLU A 43 28.76 39.71 33.74
N PRO A 44 29.82 40.54 33.92
CA PRO A 44 30.48 41.18 32.79
C PRO A 44 30.93 40.17 31.73
N GLY A 45 30.43 40.33 30.50
CA GLY A 45 30.75 39.44 29.38
C GLY A 45 29.82 38.23 29.19
N VAL A 46 28.72 38.14 29.95
CA VAL A 46 27.61 37.19 29.71
C VAL A 46 26.42 37.95 29.13
N ASP A 47 25.86 37.47 28.03
CA ASP A 47 24.63 38.03 27.45
C ASP A 47 23.38 37.39 28.06
N THR A 48 22.29 38.16 28.13
CA THR A 48 21.02 37.69 28.72
C THR A 48 20.38 36.55 27.91
N THR A 49 20.63 36.47 26.61
CA THR A 49 20.06 35.43 25.74
C THR A 49 20.67 34.05 26.06
N SER A 50 21.96 33.99 26.38
CA SER A 50 22.62 32.77 26.85
C SER A 50 22.01 32.25 28.16
N ILE A 51 21.59 33.15 29.05
CA ILE A 51 20.92 32.79 30.31
C ILE A 51 19.52 32.21 30.02
N ASP A 52 18.73 32.86 29.15
CA ASP A 52 17.39 32.39 28.78
C ASP A 52 17.43 31.02 28.07
N ASN A 53 18.40 30.85 27.17
CA ASN A 53 18.65 29.59 26.47
C ASN A 53 19.08 28.51 27.46
N ALA A 54 19.90 28.84 28.46
CA ALA A 54 20.30 27.90 29.50
C ALA A 54 19.12 27.47 30.37
N ALA A 55 18.23 28.40 30.75
CA ALA A 55 17.00 28.09 31.50
C ALA A 55 16.04 27.21 30.70
N SER A 56 15.82 27.53 29.42
CA SER A 56 14.97 26.75 28.52
C SER A 56 15.54 25.36 28.25
N ALA A 57 16.87 25.24 28.06
CA ALA A 57 17.53 23.96 27.88
C ALA A 57 17.52 23.09 29.14
N LEU A 58 17.58 23.71 30.33
CA LEU A 58 17.42 23.02 31.61
C LEU A 58 16.01 22.49 31.78
N GLU A 59 14.98 23.28 31.49
CA GLU A 59 13.59 22.83 31.54
C GLU A 59 13.37 21.64 30.58
N GLY A 60 13.93 21.73 29.37
CA GLY A 60 13.93 20.64 28.39
C GLY A 60 14.80 19.42 28.74
N ARG A 61 15.45 19.35 29.91
CA ARG A 61 16.29 18.19 30.31
C ARG A 61 16.11 17.75 31.77
N ALA A 62 15.76 18.67 32.66
CA ALA A 62 15.68 18.43 34.09
C ALA A 62 14.29 17.90 34.47
N PHE A 63 14.27 16.67 34.97
CA PHE A 63 13.02 15.95 35.24
C PHE A 63 12.14 16.50 36.37
N TYR A 64 12.63 17.45 37.15
CA TYR A 64 11.92 18.06 38.28
C TYR A 64 11.73 19.57 38.12
N LEU A 65 12.15 20.12 36.98
CA LEU A 65 12.02 21.53 36.67
C LEU A 65 10.77 21.73 35.79
N ARG A 66 9.90 22.67 36.16
CA ARG A 66 8.70 23.01 35.42
C ARG A 66 8.69 24.48 35.06
N LYS A 67 8.10 24.81 33.92
CA LYS A 67 7.76 26.20 33.59
C LYS A 67 6.48 26.62 34.34
N VAL A 68 6.47 27.84 34.86
CA VAL A 68 5.34 28.45 35.57
C VAL A 68 4.99 29.77 34.89
N GLY A 69 3.80 29.86 34.30
CA GLY A 69 3.41 31.04 33.54
C GLY A 69 4.28 31.28 32.30
N ARG A 70 4.51 32.55 31.96
CA ARG A 70 5.22 32.93 30.72
C ARG A 70 6.74 32.81 30.84
N ASP A 71 7.27 33.16 32.01
CA ASP A 71 8.70 33.38 32.26
C ASP A 71 9.20 32.81 33.60
N GLY A 72 8.37 32.08 34.35
CA GLY A 72 8.75 31.44 35.61
C GLY A 72 9.28 30.02 35.42
N PHE A 73 10.20 29.62 36.30
CA PHE A 73 10.71 28.25 36.40
C PHE A 73 10.69 27.80 37.86
N ARG A 74 10.30 26.55 38.12
CA ARG A 74 10.16 26.02 39.49
C ARG A 74 10.64 24.57 39.58
N PHE A 75 11.47 24.27 40.56
CA PHE A 75 11.72 22.89 40.99
C PHE A 75 10.55 22.38 41.81
N GLY A 76 9.97 21.28 41.38
CA GLY A 76 8.96 20.54 42.13
C GLY A 76 9.53 19.29 42.78
N PHE A 77 8.83 18.77 43.79
CA PHE A 77 9.14 17.47 44.39
C PHE A 77 8.60 16.29 43.56
N LYS A 78 7.65 16.58 42.65
CA LYS A 78 7.05 15.59 41.73
C LYS A 78 7.79 15.60 40.40
N PRO A 79 8.08 14.42 39.82
CA PRO A 79 8.67 14.34 38.49
C PRO A 79 7.73 14.96 37.44
N THR A 80 8.31 15.44 36.34
CA THR A 80 7.59 15.88 35.15
C THR A 80 6.96 14.71 34.41
N LEU A 81 5.87 14.95 33.68
CA LEU A 81 5.23 13.93 32.84
C LEU A 81 6.23 13.29 31.87
N ARG A 82 7.13 14.09 31.32
CA ARG A 82 8.21 13.61 30.45
C ARG A 82 9.10 12.55 31.12
N LYS A 83 9.47 12.74 32.39
CA LYS A 83 10.24 11.73 33.13
C LYS A 83 9.42 10.45 33.28
N VAL A 84 8.19 10.58 33.75
CA VAL A 84 7.30 9.44 34.00
C VAL A 84 7.12 8.63 32.71
N VAL A 85 6.81 9.28 31.60
CA VAL A 85 6.66 8.64 30.28
C VAL A 85 7.98 8.03 29.81
N GLY A 86 9.10 8.72 29.97
CA GLY A 86 10.43 8.19 29.63
C GLY A 86 10.78 6.92 30.41
N ASP A 87 10.55 6.93 31.72
CA ASP A 87 10.77 5.77 32.60
C ASP A 87 9.85 4.60 32.21
N ARG A 88 8.58 4.89 31.86
CA ARG A 88 7.64 3.86 31.38
C ARG A 88 8.02 3.30 30.02
N ARG A 89 8.44 4.16 29.09
CA ARG A 89 8.93 3.76 27.76
C ARG A 89 10.13 2.82 27.88
N ALA A 90 11.07 3.14 28.77
CA ALA A 90 12.25 2.30 29.02
C ALA A 90 11.92 0.95 29.70
N ALA A 91 10.76 0.85 30.34
CA ALA A 91 10.28 -0.36 31.02
C ALA A 91 9.29 -1.20 30.18
N LEU A 92 9.03 -0.83 28.92
CA LEU A 92 8.14 -1.57 28.03
C LEU A 92 8.75 -2.92 27.66
N ASP A 93 7.91 -3.96 27.60
CA ASP A 93 8.31 -5.27 27.12
C ASP A 93 8.22 -5.35 25.59
N GLU A 94 9.16 -6.09 25.00
CA GLU A 94 9.27 -6.28 23.57
C GLU A 94 8.02 -6.97 22.98
N ALA A 95 7.44 -7.94 23.70
CA ALA A 95 6.25 -8.64 23.21
C ALA A 95 5.02 -7.74 23.23
N GLU A 96 4.94 -6.81 24.19
CA GLU A 96 3.87 -5.82 24.27
C GLU A 96 3.96 -4.83 23.10
N ILE A 97 5.15 -4.31 22.82
CA ILE A 97 5.41 -3.40 21.68
C ILE A 97 4.96 -4.06 20.37
N ARG A 98 5.41 -5.30 20.11
CA ARG A 98 5.04 -6.05 18.90
C ARG A 98 3.55 -6.28 18.78
N LYS A 99 2.89 -6.63 19.88
CA LYS A 99 1.44 -6.88 19.89
C LYS A 99 0.69 -5.61 19.51
N PHE A 100 1.05 -4.47 20.11
CA PHE A 100 0.42 -3.20 19.84
C PHE A 100 0.68 -2.70 18.42
N GLU A 101 1.92 -2.83 17.93
CA GLU A 101 2.28 -2.46 16.57
C GLU A 101 1.43 -3.23 15.55
N ARG A 102 1.35 -4.56 15.69
CA ARG A 102 0.53 -5.42 14.82
C ARG A 102 -0.96 -5.09 14.91
N GLU A 103 -1.46 -4.75 16.09
CA GLU A 103 -2.86 -4.35 16.29
C GLU A 103 -3.17 -3.01 15.60
N ALA A 104 -2.29 -2.02 15.74
CA ALA A 104 -2.44 -0.71 15.08
C ALA A 104 -2.47 -0.86 13.57
N ILE A 105 -1.53 -1.63 13.00
CA ILE A 105 -1.47 -1.92 11.57
C ILE A 105 -2.75 -2.64 11.10
N ARG A 106 -3.14 -3.72 11.79
CA ARG A 106 -4.35 -4.49 11.43
C ARG A 106 -5.58 -3.59 11.39
N LYS A 107 -5.76 -2.75 12.42
CA LYS A 107 -6.89 -1.82 12.52
C LYS A 107 -6.95 -0.86 11.34
N GLU A 108 -5.82 -0.37 10.83
CA GLU A 108 -5.80 0.54 9.69
C GLU A 108 -6.08 -0.18 8.36
N PHE A 109 -5.59 -1.41 8.18
CA PHE A 109 -5.84 -2.19 6.95
C PHE A 109 -7.26 -2.75 6.88
N GLU A 110 -7.88 -3.10 8.00
CA GLU A 110 -9.25 -3.63 8.05
C GLU A 110 -10.33 -2.56 7.83
N LYS A 111 -9.98 -1.27 7.92
CA LYS A 111 -10.92 -0.18 7.62
C LYS A 111 -11.37 -0.23 6.16
N GLY A 112 -12.68 -0.32 5.97
CA GLY A 112 -13.30 -0.33 4.63
C GLY A 112 -12.82 -1.47 3.75
N MET A 113 -12.72 -2.68 4.34
CA MET A 113 -12.26 -3.91 3.71
C MET A 113 -12.96 -4.16 2.37
N SER A 114 -12.22 -3.94 1.28
CA SER A 114 -12.65 -4.24 -0.09
C SER A 114 -12.03 -5.54 -0.64
N LEU A 115 -10.98 -6.04 0.02
CA LEU A 115 -10.27 -7.27 -0.30
C LEU A 115 -10.07 -8.09 0.97
N PRO A 116 -10.00 -9.43 0.88
CA PRO A 116 -9.49 -10.27 1.95
C PRO A 116 -8.07 -9.86 2.32
N ILE A 117 -7.80 -9.78 3.63
CA ILE A 117 -6.49 -9.40 4.17
C ILE A 117 -5.91 -10.57 4.95
N ILE A 118 -4.64 -10.89 4.68
CA ILE A 118 -3.83 -11.82 5.48
C ILE A 118 -2.74 -10.99 6.14
N ALA A 119 -2.83 -10.82 7.46
CA ALA A 119 -1.88 -9.99 8.21
C ALA A 119 -0.78 -10.84 8.83
N PHE A 120 0.48 -10.47 8.57
CA PHE A 120 1.69 -11.00 9.20
C PHE A 120 1.86 -12.52 9.07
N PRO A 121 1.84 -13.09 7.84
CA PRO A 121 2.08 -14.51 7.67
C PRO A 121 3.48 -14.88 8.15
N LYS A 122 3.59 -15.91 8.99
CA LYS A 122 4.88 -16.43 9.48
C LYS A 122 5.58 -17.30 8.46
N ASP A 123 4.80 -17.99 7.64
CA ASP A 123 5.29 -18.83 6.57
C ASP A 123 4.34 -18.82 5.36
N ALA A 124 4.78 -19.48 4.28
CA ALA A 124 4.01 -19.57 3.05
C ALA A 124 2.75 -20.45 3.20
N THR A 125 2.65 -21.31 4.21
CA THR A 125 1.49 -22.22 4.39
C THR A 125 0.27 -21.49 4.92
N GLU A 126 0.47 -20.44 5.72
CA GLU A 126 -0.56 -19.54 6.26
C GLU A 126 -1.26 -18.72 5.16
N ILE A 127 -0.61 -18.54 4.01
CA ILE A 127 -1.21 -17.88 2.85
C ILE A 127 -2.03 -18.90 2.07
N ALA A 128 -3.35 -18.69 2.00
CA ALA A 128 -4.27 -19.55 1.28
C ALA A 128 -4.05 -19.49 -0.25
N ASN A 129 -4.25 -20.61 -0.95
CA ASN A 129 -4.28 -20.66 -2.41
C ASN A 129 -5.73 -20.47 -2.90
N ALA A 130 -6.30 -19.29 -2.63
CA ALA A 130 -7.68 -18.97 -2.96
C ALA A 130 -7.77 -18.28 -4.35
N PRO A 131 -8.81 -18.56 -5.15
CA PRO A 131 -9.01 -17.94 -6.47
C PRO A 131 -9.57 -16.51 -6.38
N ARG A 132 -9.03 -15.68 -5.49
CA ARG A 132 -9.46 -14.29 -5.29
C ARG A 132 -8.30 -13.40 -4.90
N LEU A 133 -8.34 -12.15 -5.37
CA LEU A 133 -7.32 -11.16 -5.08
C LEU A 133 -7.24 -10.94 -3.57
N THR A 134 -6.05 -11.11 -2.99
CA THR A 134 -5.82 -11.07 -1.54
C THR A 134 -4.65 -10.14 -1.23
N LEU A 135 -4.86 -9.25 -0.26
CA LEU A 135 -3.82 -8.35 0.24
C LEU A 135 -3.09 -9.02 1.41
N ILE A 136 -1.79 -9.18 1.29
CA ILE A 136 -0.92 -9.71 2.33
C ILE A 136 -0.16 -8.55 2.95
N VAL A 137 -0.34 -8.33 4.24
CA VAL A 137 0.38 -7.30 5.00
C VAL A 137 1.60 -7.93 5.64
N GLY A 138 2.79 -7.49 5.23
CA GLY A 138 4.06 -7.98 5.77
C GLY A 138 4.26 -7.63 7.23
N ASP A 139 5.03 -8.45 7.93
CA ASP A 139 5.41 -8.23 9.33
C ASP A 139 6.20 -6.92 9.48
N PRO A 140 5.84 -6.02 10.41
CA PRO A 140 6.61 -4.80 10.65
C PRO A 140 8.06 -5.07 11.07
N GLU A 141 8.36 -6.24 11.64
CA GLU A 141 9.72 -6.63 12.03
C GLU A 141 10.60 -7.03 10.83
N THR A 142 9.99 -7.34 9.69
CA THR A 142 10.67 -7.75 8.47
C THR A 142 10.46 -6.68 7.40
N PRO A 143 11.17 -5.54 7.48
CA PRO A 143 11.01 -4.45 6.51
C PRO A 143 11.41 -4.90 5.11
N TYR A 144 10.86 -4.21 4.12
CA TYR A 144 11.18 -4.46 2.72
C TYR A 144 12.63 -4.09 2.43
N THR A 145 13.40 -5.09 2.03
CA THR A 145 14.78 -4.97 1.55
C THR A 145 14.96 -5.88 0.34
N ASP A 146 16.00 -5.65 -0.47
CA ASP A 146 16.29 -6.52 -1.61
C ASP A 146 16.60 -7.96 -1.18
N GLY A 147 17.11 -8.16 0.04
CA GLY A 147 17.33 -9.49 0.64
C GLY A 147 16.05 -10.28 0.91
N LEU A 148 14.91 -9.60 1.06
CA LEU A 148 13.60 -10.23 1.29
C LEU A 148 12.94 -10.70 -0.03
N ARG A 149 13.34 -10.15 -1.18
CA ARG A 149 12.75 -10.48 -2.49
C ARG A 149 12.77 -11.97 -2.84
N PRO A 150 13.89 -12.71 -2.66
CA PRO A 150 13.92 -14.14 -2.98
C PRO A 150 12.92 -14.96 -2.13
N GLU A 151 12.76 -14.57 -0.87
CA GLU A 151 11.80 -15.21 0.03
C GLU A 151 10.35 -14.91 -0.39
N LEU A 152 10.02 -13.65 -0.69
CA LEU A 152 8.70 -13.29 -1.21
C LEU A 152 8.39 -14.02 -2.52
N ALA A 153 9.37 -14.15 -3.40
CA ALA A 153 9.21 -14.86 -4.67
C ALA A 153 8.86 -16.33 -4.42
N ARG A 154 9.57 -16.98 -3.47
CA ARG A 154 9.28 -18.35 -3.04
C ARG A 154 7.87 -18.45 -2.46
N TRP A 155 7.51 -17.61 -1.48
CA TRP A 155 6.20 -17.67 -0.83
C TRP A 155 5.05 -17.36 -1.79
N THR A 156 5.30 -16.56 -2.83
CA THR A 156 4.32 -16.24 -3.88
C THR A 156 4.13 -17.41 -4.85
N ARG A 157 5.14 -18.24 -5.10
CA ARG A 157 5.04 -19.37 -6.05
C ARG A 157 4.68 -20.68 -5.39
N GLU A 158 5.05 -20.86 -4.13
CA GLU A 158 4.98 -22.14 -3.43
C GLU A 158 4.39 -21.94 -2.02
N ARG A 159 3.57 -22.90 -1.57
CA ARG A 159 3.14 -22.99 -0.16
C ARG A 159 4.12 -23.79 0.67
N SER A 160 4.66 -24.83 0.08
CA SER A 160 5.73 -25.67 0.61
C SER A 160 6.60 -26.13 -0.56
N ARG A 161 7.77 -26.72 -0.27
CA ARG A 161 8.69 -27.21 -1.33
C ARG A 161 8.04 -28.20 -2.31
N THR A 162 6.89 -28.77 -1.97
CA THR A 162 6.19 -29.78 -2.77
C THR A 162 4.80 -29.31 -3.25
N ASP A 163 4.36 -28.12 -2.87
CA ASP A 163 3.01 -27.60 -3.20
C ASP A 163 3.12 -26.24 -3.93
N PRO A 164 3.15 -26.24 -5.28
CA PRO A 164 3.14 -25.01 -6.06
C PRO A 164 1.76 -24.34 -6.02
N ARG A 165 1.73 -23.02 -5.93
CA ARG A 165 0.49 -22.24 -5.95
C ARG A 165 -0.15 -22.26 -7.33
N LEU A 166 -1.48 -22.34 -7.34
CA LEU A 166 -2.28 -22.25 -8.54
C LEU A 166 -2.58 -20.79 -8.92
N TYR A 167 -2.61 -19.90 -7.92
CA TYR A 167 -3.00 -18.50 -8.09
C TYR A 167 -1.97 -17.49 -7.55
N PRO A 168 -0.69 -17.55 -8.00
CA PRO A 168 0.34 -16.58 -7.58
C PRO A 168 0.02 -15.13 -7.97
N GLY A 169 -0.72 -14.93 -9.08
CA GLY A 169 -1.17 -13.62 -9.54
C GLY A 169 -2.21 -12.98 -8.62
N ALA A 170 -2.92 -13.77 -7.81
CA ALA A 170 -3.93 -13.27 -6.88
C ALA A 170 -3.34 -12.65 -5.60
N LEU A 171 -2.03 -12.77 -5.38
CA LEU A 171 -1.37 -12.26 -4.18
C LEU A 171 -0.81 -10.85 -4.41
N ILE A 172 -1.13 -9.92 -3.51
CA ILE A 172 -0.55 -8.59 -3.45
C ILE A 172 0.10 -8.41 -2.09
N TRP A 173 1.40 -8.16 -2.05
CA TRP A 173 2.12 -7.89 -0.81
C TRP A 173 2.17 -6.39 -0.55
N CYS A 174 1.93 -5.98 0.69
CA CYS A 174 2.14 -4.61 1.15
C CYS A 174 3.12 -4.64 2.33
N LEU A 175 4.25 -3.97 2.17
CA LEU A 175 5.42 -4.12 3.02
C LEU A 175 5.88 -2.77 3.57
N LYS A 176 6.38 -2.79 4.80
CA LYS A 176 6.91 -1.60 5.49
C LYS A 176 8.27 -1.21 4.94
N LYS A 177 8.55 0.09 4.84
CA LYS A 177 9.90 0.63 4.63
C LYS A 177 10.84 0.26 5.79
N ASP A 178 12.14 0.21 5.51
CA ASP A 178 13.18 -0.04 6.51
C ASP A 178 13.46 1.21 7.37
N THR A 179 12.58 1.46 8.34
CA THR A 179 12.76 2.50 9.36
C THR A 179 12.27 2.03 10.73
N LYS A 180 12.81 2.62 11.79
CA LYS A 180 12.39 2.40 13.18
C LYS A 180 11.31 3.37 13.67
N GLU A 181 10.89 4.31 12.82
CA GLU A 181 9.97 5.40 13.18
C GLU A 181 8.62 4.89 13.71
N LEU A 182 8.04 3.86 13.07
CA LEU A 182 6.77 3.27 13.53
C LEU A 182 6.89 2.74 14.96
N ARG A 183 7.98 2.01 15.21
CA ARG A 183 8.26 1.41 16.48
C ARG A 183 8.51 2.45 17.57
N GLU A 184 9.29 3.50 17.26
CA GLU A 184 9.55 4.61 18.19
C GLU A 184 8.25 5.35 18.59
N LYS A 185 7.35 5.56 17.63
CA LYS A 185 6.03 6.15 17.86
C LYS A 185 5.11 5.23 18.67
N VAL A 186 5.14 3.91 18.39
CA VAL A 186 4.39 2.91 19.16
C VAL A 186 4.86 2.85 20.61
N GLU A 187 6.17 2.84 20.86
CA GLU A 187 6.75 2.88 22.20
C GLU A 187 6.30 4.12 22.98
N LEU A 188 6.31 5.29 22.32
CA LEU A 188 5.85 6.53 22.93
C LEU A 188 4.35 6.49 23.24
N ALA A 189 3.53 6.02 22.32
CA ALA A 189 2.08 5.90 22.51
C ALA A 189 1.72 4.92 23.64
N LEU A 190 2.41 3.76 23.71
CA LEU A 190 2.25 2.80 24.80
C LEU A 190 2.64 3.39 26.15
N ALA A 191 3.75 4.12 26.20
CA ALA A 191 4.18 4.78 27.42
C ALA A 191 3.14 5.80 27.91
N TRP A 192 2.58 6.62 27.01
CA TRP A 192 1.51 7.56 27.33
C TRP A 192 0.24 6.85 27.82
N LYS A 193 -0.17 5.77 27.17
CA LYS A 193 -1.32 4.96 27.61
C LYS A 193 -1.13 4.42 29.01
N ARG A 194 0.03 3.83 29.30
CA ARG A 194 0.34 3.28 30.61
C ARG A 194 0.33 4.35 31.70
N VAL A 195 0.88 5.54 31.43
CA VAL A 195 0.83 6.67 32.36
C VAL A 195 -0.62 7.09 32.63
N LYS A 196 -1.45 7.16 31.59
CA LYS A 196 -2.87 7.48 31.74
C LYS A 196 -3.59 6.44 32.61
N ASP A 197 -3.40 5.15 32.32
CA ASP A 197 -4.05 4.06 33.05
C ASP A 197 -3.60 4.01 34.53
N GLU A 198 -2.32 4.28 34.81
CA GLU A 198 -1.79 4.34 36.18
C GLU A 198 -2.35 5.54 36.97
N ILE A 199 -2.64 6.66 36.31
CA ILE A 199 -3.30 7.83 36.94
C ILE A 199 -4.77 7.57 37.19
N GLU A 200 -5.48 6.97 36.24
CA GLU A 200 -6.90 6.64 36.38
C GLU A 200 -7.13 5.58 37.47
N SER A 201 -6.22 4.62 37.59
CA SER A 201 -6.23 3.60 38.66
C SER A 201 -5.74 4.11 40.02
N GLY A 202 -5.20 5.33 40.10
CA GLY A 202 -4.63 5.91 41.32
C GLY A 202 -3.34 5.23 41.80
N SER A 203 -2.72 4.39 40.97
CA SER A 203 -1.47 3.69 41.27
C SER A 203 -0.24 4.58 41.08
N LEU A 204 -0.34 5.58 40.20
CA LEU A 204 0.70 6.59 40.05
C LEU A 204 0.61 7.58 41.22
N GLY A 205 1.47 7.38 42.22
CA GLY A 205 1.54 8.24 43.40
C GLY A 205 1.84 9.69 43.03
N GLY A 206 0.90 10.58 43.34
CA GLY A 206 1.04 12.03 43.17
C GLY A 206 -0.30 12.70 42.86
N ASP A 207 -0.58 13.86 43.49
CA ASP A 207 -1.72 14.68 43.06
C ASP A 207 -1.38 15.28 41.69
N PHE A 208 -1.96 14.71 40.63
CA PHE A 208 -1.97 15.29 39.29
C PHE A 208 -3.09 16.31 39.21
N GLU A 209 -2.75 17.52 38.80
CA GLU A 209 -3.73 18.58 38.65
C GLU A 209 -4.66 18.27 37.46
N PRO A 210 -5.88 18.85 37.41
CA PRO A 210 -6.77 18.69 36.26
C PRO A 210 -6.11 19.06 34.92
N ALA A 211 -5.20 20.05 34.92
CA ALA A 211 -4.42 20.44 33.76
C ALA A 211 -3.47 19.32 33.29
N ASP A 212 -2.76 18.65 34.21
CA ASP A 212 -1.88 17.52 33.89
C ASP A 212 -2.68 16.37 33.25
N ARG A 213 -3.88 16.08 33.77
CA ARG A 213 -4.76 15.01 33.23
C ARG A 213 -5.24 15.32 31.81
N GLN A 214 -5.56 16.59 31.56
CA GLN A 214 -5.95 17.05 30.22
C GLN A 214 -4.78 16.94 29.23
N GLU A 215 -3.58 17.36 29.64
CA GLU A 215 -2.36 17.23 28.84
C GLU A 215 -2.08 15.77 28.47
N ILE A 216 -2.14 14.85 29.43
CA ILE A 216 -1.94 13.41 29.19
C ILE A 216 -2.96 12.87 28.20
N THR A 217 -4.23 13.23 28.35
CA THR A 217 -5.29 12.79 27.43
C THR A 217 -5.05 13.30 26.01
N SER A 218 -4.56 14.54 25.88
CA SER A 218 -4.17 15.12 24.59
C SER A 218 -2.99 14.35 23.97
N ASN A 219 -1.92 14.14 24.73
CA ASN A 219 -0.72 13.45 24.27
C ASN A 219 -0.98 11.98 23.90
N VAL A 220 -1.88 11.29 24.59
CA VAL A 220 -2.32 9.93 24.21
C VAL A 220 -2.99 9.96 22.84
N ARG A 221 -3.89 10.92 22.58
CA ARG A 221 -4.56 11.02 21.28
C ARG A 221 -3.60 11.36 20.15
N GLU A 222 -2.74 12.36 20.39
CA GLU A 222 -1.74 12.80 19.43
C GLU A 222 -0.76 11.68 19.08
N SER A 223 -0.22 10.97 20.07
CA SER A 223 0.68 9.83 19.83
C SER A 223 -0.02 8.66 19.12
N GLU A 224 -1.29 8.39 19.40
CA GLU A 224 -2.07 7.40 18.63
C GLU A 224 -2.26 7.82 17.17
N ASP A 225 -2.50 9.11 16.91
CA ASP A 225 -2.66 9.63 15.55
C ASP A 225 -1.33 9.62 14.80
N GLU A 226 -0.21 9.93 15.46
CA GLU A 226 1.13 9.79 14.90
C GLU A 226 1.46 8.35 14.51
N VAL A 227 1.06 7.36 15.32
CA VAL A 227 1.20 5.94 14.98
C VAL A 227 0.40 5.62 13.73
N LYS A 228 -0.85 6.09 13.60
CA LYS A 228 -1.67 5.88 12.40
C LYS A 228 -1.01 6.49 11.17
N GLU A 229 -0.59 7.75 11.25
CA GLU A 229 0.12 8.43 10.17
C GLU A 229 1.40 7.67 9.76
N GLU A 230 2.13 7.12 10.73
CA GLU A 230 3.32 6.32 10.42
C GLU A 230 3.01 4.95 9.80
N VAL A 231 1.89 4.31 10.13
CA VAL A 231 1.45 3.11 9.41
C VAL A 231 1.23 3.45 7.93
N TRP A 232 0.59 4.59 7.65
CA TRP A 232 0.32 5.07 6.29
C TRP A 232 1.58 5.48 5.52
N ALA A 233 2.55 6.10 6.20
CA ALA A 233 3.84 6.46 5.62
C ALA A 233 4.81 5.27 5.52
N GLY A 234 4.67 4.30 6.42
CA GLY A 234 5.54 3.14 6.58
C GLY A 234 5.23 2.03 5.59
N TYR A 235 3.96 1.66 5.41
CA TYR A 235 3.53 0.63 4.46
C TYR A 235 3.46 1.18 3.03
N ARG A 236 4.64 1.23 2.41
CA ARG A 236 4.91 1.96 1.17
C ARG A 236 5.12 1.05 -0.04
N PHE A 237 5.67 -0.15 0.16
CA PHE A 237 6.08 -1.01 -0.95
C PHE A 237 5.01 -2.04 -1.24
N VAL A 238 4.54 -2.07 -2.48
CA VAL A 238 3.64 -3.10 -2.99
C VAL A 238 4.43 -4.04 -3.88
N VAL A 239 4.35 -5.35 -3.62
CA VAL A 239 5.03 -6.37 -4.43
C VAL A 239 4.00 -7.32 -5.01
N ILE A 240 4.07 -7.54 -6.31
CA ILE A 240 3.15 -8.40 -7.06
C ILE A 240 3.92 -9.40 -7.92
N TYR A 241 3.29 -10.53 -8.22
CA TYR A 241 3.83 -11.49 -9.18
C TYR A 241 3.79 -10.94 -10.61
N ASP A 242 4.88 -11.04 -11.35
CA ASP A 242 4.92 -10.69 -12.77
C ASP A 242 5.81 -11.68 -13.51
N GLN A 243 5.23 -12.55 -14.34
CA GLN A 243 5.97 -13.56 -15.08
C GLN A 243 7.05 -12.98 -16.00
N LYS A 244 6.91 -11.71 -16.41
CA LYS A 244 7.85 -11.04 -17.33
C LYS A 244 9.09 -10.50 -16.62
N SER A 245 9.04 -10.37 -15.29
CA SER A 245 10.18 -9.90 -14.49
C SER A 245 11.19 -11.01 -14.21
N ALA A 246 12.48 -10.65 -14.07
CA ALA A 246 13.57 -11.61 -13.89
C ALA A 246 13.45 -12.48 -12.63
N ASP A 247 13.00 -11.91 -11.50
CA ASP A 247 12.69 -12.60 -10.25
C ASP A 247 11.20 -12.99 -10.13
N SER A 248 10.47 -12.82 -11.23
CA SER A 248 9.00 -12.88 -11.34
C SER A 248 8.24 -12.04 -10.32
N LEU A 249 8.87 -10.99 -9.80
CA LEU A 249 8.23 -10.02 -8.93
C LEU A 249 8.32 -8.63 -9.55
N ARG A 250 7.34 -7.80 -9.25
CA ARG A 250 7.34 -6.38 -9.56
C ARG A 250 7.07 -5.61 -8.29
N THR A 251 7.88 -4.59 -8.05
CA THR A 251 7.73 -3.69 -6.91
C THR A 251 7.18 -2.36 -7.40
N ILE A 252 6.22 -1.85 -6.65
CA ILE A 252 5.59 -0.54 -6.84
C ILE A 252 5.78 0.23 -5.54
N ASP A 253 6.27 1.45 -5.68
CA ASP A 253 6.44 2.35 -4.57
C ASP A 253 5.23 3.30 -4.51
N LEU A 254 4.43 3.21 -3.44
CA LEU A 254 3.23 4.04 -3.24
C LEU A 254 3.55 5.49 -2.85
N GLY A 255 4.81 5.82 -2.58
CA GLY A 255 5.24 7.09 -2.01
C GLY A 255 4.85 7.27 -0.54
N ALA A 256 5.11 8.46 0.00
CA ALA A 256 4.63 8.83 1.33
C ALA A 256 3.11 9.01 1.31
N GLY A 257 2.38 8.34 2.21
CA GLY A 257 0.94 8.54 2.37
C GLY A 257 0.59 9.08 3.73
N HIS A 258 -0.66 9.52 3.84
CA HIS A 258 -1.21 10.18 5.02
C HIS A 258 -2.59 9.61 5.35
N ALA A 259 -2.92 9.48 6.62
CA ALA A 259 -4.20 8.91 7.06
C ALA A 259 -5.39 9.84 6.76
N SER A 260 -5.14 11.13 6.55
CA SER A 260 -6.13 12.15 6.20
C SER A 260 -6.63 12.11 4.75
N ALA A 261 -6.13 11.19 3.91
CA ALA A 261 -6.44 11.14 2.48
C ALA A 261 -7.89 10.72 2.12
N GLY A 262 -8.77 10.49 3.10
CA GLY A 262 -10.19 10.15 2.90
C GLY A 262 -10.45 8.79 2.22
N GLN A 263 -9.39 8.02 1.94
CA GLN A 263 -9.43 6.69 1.35
C GLN A 263 -8.88 5.64 2.33
N THR A 264 -9.03 4.36 2.03
CA THR A 264 -8.43 3.26 2.81
C THR A 264 -7.07 2.84 2.23
N LEU A 265 -6.23 2.18 3.03
CA LEU A 265 -4.94 1.65 2.56
C LEU A 265 -5.14 0.66 1.40
N THR A 266 -6.17 -0.18 1.48
CA THR A 266 -6.53 -1.13 0.42
C THR A 266 -6.92 -0.39 -0.87
N THR A 267 -7.74 0.66 -0.78
CA THR A 267 -8.10 1.48 -1.95
C THR A 267 -6.87 2.17 -2.56
N ARG A 268 -5.93 2.65 -1.74
CA ARG A 268 -4.67 3.24 -2.20
C ARG A 268 -3.81 2.24 -2.98
N VAL A 269 -3.64 1.02 -2.46
CA VAL A 269 -2.93 -0.07 -3.15
C VAL A 269 -3.58 -0.37 -4.50
N MET A 270 -4.91 -0.50 -4.52
CA MET A 270 -5.66 -0.78 -5.74
C MET A 270 -5.56 0.35 -6.77
N ALA A 271 -5.59 1.61 -6.33
CA ALA A 271 -5.44 2.77 -7.20
C ALA A 271 -4.04 2.81 -7.85
N ALA A 272 -2.99 2.51 -7.09
CA ALA A 272 -1.63 2.43 -7.63
C ALA A 272 -1.48 1.29 -8.65
N LEU A 273 -2.06 0.11 -8.37
CA LEU A 273 -2.05 -1.00 -9.32
C LEU A 273 -2.80 -0.69 -10.62
N LYS A 274 -3.89 0.10 -10.56
CA LYS A 274 -4.62 0.57 -11.74
C LYS A 274 -3.81 1.59 -12.53
N ALA A 275 -3.19 2.57 -11.85
CA ALA A 275 -2.40 3.62 -12.49
C ALA A 275 -1.20 3.05 -13.28
N GLU A 276 -0.56 2.02 -12.73
CA GLU A 276 0.55 1.30 -13.35
C GLU A 276 0.10 0.21 -14.36
N GLY A 277 -1.21 0.01 -14.56
CA GLY A 277 -1.75 -0.96 -15.53
C GLY A 277 -1.64 -2.43 -15.11
N TYR A 278 -1.38 -2.72 -13.83
CA TYR A 278 -1.29 -4.07 -13.27
C TYR A 278 -2.63 -4.63 -12.76
N LEU A 279 -3.67 -3.80 -12.74
CA LEU A 279 -5.03 -4.16 -12.34
C LEU A 279 -6.04 -3.46 -13.23
N ASN A 280 -7.01 -4.21 -13.75
CA ASN A 280 -8.13 -3.67 -14.53
C ASN A 280 -9.45 -4.01 -13.85
N GLU A 281 -10.51 -3.21 -14.11
CA GLU A 281 -11.86 -3.53 -13.62
C GLU A 281 -12.63 -4.45 -14.57
N ASN A 282 -12.37 -4.31 -15.87
CA ASN A 282 -13.04 -5.04 -16.93
C ASN A 282 -12.04 -5.47 -18.00
N VAL A 283 -12.47 -6.40 -18.86
CA VAL A 283 -11.64 -6.94 -19.94
C VAL A 283 -12.32 -6.73 -21.28
N GLY A 284 -11.60 -6.14 -22.23
CA GLY A 284 -12.06 -5.98 -23.61
C GLY A 284 -11.69 -7.17 -24.49
N GLY A 285 -12.46 -7.39 -25.56
CA GLY A 285 -12.25 -8.52 -26.45
C GLY A 285 -10.89 -8.50 -27.15
N GLY A 286 -10.44 -7.34 -27.61
CA GLY A 286 -9.11 -7.18 -28.19
C GLY A 286 -7.95 -7.43 -27.22
N TYR A 287 -8.17 -7.38 -25.90
CA TYR A 287 -7.17 -7.81 -24.93
C TYR A 287 -7.11 -9.34 -24.82
N ILE A 288 -8.27 -10.00 -24.80
CA ILE A 288 -8.36 -11.47 -24.76
C ILE A 288 -7.76 -12.08 -26.03
N ASP A 289 -8.07 -11.52 -27.21
CA ASP A 289 -7.57 -12.02 -28.49
C ASP A 289 -6.05 -11.92 -28.62
N ARG A 290 -5.46 -10.79 -28.18
CA ARG A 290 -4.00 -10.59 -28.19
C ARG A 290 -3.26 -11.50 -27.22
N ASN A 291 -3.87 -11.83 -26.10
CA ASN A 291 -3.28 -12.69 -25.07
C ASN A 291 -3.83 -14.13 -25.13
N TRP A 292 -4.33 -14.55 -26.29
CA TRP A 292 -4.81 -15.91 -26.47
C TRP A 292 -3.64 -16.92 -26.35
N PRO A 293 -3.75 -17.95 -25.49
CA PRO A 293 -2.68 -18.92 -25.28
C PRO A 293 -2.29 -19.62 -26.58
N GLU A 294 -0.99 -19.72 -26.87
CA GLU A 294 -0.51 -20.30 -28.14
C GLU A 294 -0.95 -21.75 -28.34
N ALA A 295 -0.96 -22.54 -27.26
CA ALA A 295 -1.44 -23.92 -27.27
C ALA A 295 -2.93 -24.06 -27.67
N LEU A 296 -3.72 -23.00 -27.51
CA LEU A 296 -5.17 -22.99 -27.80
C LEU A 296 -5.51 -22.26 -29.11
N LYS A 297 -4.52 -21.70 -29.83
CA LYS A 297 -4.77 -21.04 -31.12
C LYS A 297 -5.23 -22.03 -32.18
N ALA A 298 -4.73 -23.27 -32.14
CA ALA A 298 -5.11 -24.32 -33.09
C ALA A 298 -6.55 -24.83 -32.87
N SER A 299 -6.98 -24.97 -31.60
CA SER A 299 -8.36 -25.36 -31.28
C SER A 299 -9.35 -24.20 -31.45
N GLY A 300 -8.88 -22.95 -31.28
CA GLY A 300 -9.70 -21.76 -31.26
C GLY A 300 -10.70 -21.73 -30.09
N ALA A 301 -10.50 -22.56 -29.07
CA ALA A 301 -11.41 -22.75 -27.95
C ALA A 301 -10.66 -22.66 -26.61
N TRP A 302 -11.14 -21.82 -25.72
CA TRP A 302 -10.58 -21.61 -24.39
C TRP A 302 -11.66 -21.80 -23.33
N SER A 303 -11.47 -22.78 -22.45
CA SER A 303 -12.42 -23.01 -21.35
C SER A 303 -12.50 -21.79 -20.43
N LEU A 304 -13.71 -21.47 -19.95
CA LEU A 304 -13.91 -20.34 -19.05
C LEU A 304 -13.19 -20.55 -17.72
N ALA A 305 -13.08 -21.80 -17.23
CA ALA A 305 -12.23 -22.13 -16.09
C ALA A 305 -10.74 -21.78 -16.34
N GLY A 306 -10.23 -22.07 -17.54
CA GLY A 306 -8.87 -21.73 -17.96
C GLY A 306 -8.67 -20.23 -18.07
N LEU A 307 -9.62 -19.51 -18.67
CA LEU A 307 -9.58 -18.06 -18.81
C LEU A 307 -9.55 -17.38 -17.44
N ARG A 308 -10.45 -17.77 -16.53
CA ARG A 308 -10.48 -17.30 -15.14
C ARG A 308 -9.14 -17.58 -14.44
N LYS A 309 -8.59 -18.78 -14.61
CA LYS A 309 -7.30 -19.16 -14.02
C LYS A 309 -6.17 -18.26 -14.51
N SER A 310 -6.13 -17.89 -15.79
CA SER A 310 -5.07 -17.04 -16.34
C SER A 310 -5.03 -15.62 -15.76
N PHE A 311 -6.15 -15.10 -15.25
CA PHE A 311 -6.15 -13.86 -14.47
C PHE A 311 -5.57 -14.02 -13.06
N LEU A 312 -5.72 -15.21 -12.48
CA LEU A 312 -5.32 -15.53 -11.11
C LEU A 312 -3.88 -16.07 -11.02
N ASP A 313 -3.35 -16.69 -12.07
CA ASP A 313 -1.98 -17.20 -12.14
C ASP A 313 -0.95 -16.16 -12.62
N GLY A 314 -1.41 -14.98 -13.00
CA GLY A 314 -0.57 -13.86 -13.45
C GLY A 314 -0.17 -13.90 -14.92
N SER A 315 -0.78 -14.77 -15.73
CA SER A 315 -0.60 -14.75 -17.20
C SER A 315 -1.29 -13.54 -17.84
N LEU A 316 -2.40 -13.07 -17.25
CA LEU A 316 -3.14 -11.87 -17.65
C LEU A 316 -3.12 -10.81 -16.55
N THR A 317 -3.34 -9.54 -16.91
CA THR A 317 -3.51 -8.43 -15.97
C THR A 317 -4.64 -8.71 -14.99
N ARG A 318 -4.38 -8.53 -13.69
CA ARG A 318 -5.29 -8.90 -12.60
C ARG A 318 -6.65 -8.21 -12.71
N LEU A 319 -7.65 -8.87 -12.13
CA LEU A 319 -8.99 -8.34 -11.90
C LEU A 319 -9.32 -8.43 -10.39
N PRO A 320 -9.97 -7.42 -9.78
CA PRO A 320 -10.43 -7.49 -8.38
C PRO A 320 -11.38 -8.67 -8.14
N ASP A 321 -12.34 -8.84 -9.04
CA ASP A 321 -13.28 -9.97 -9.08
C ASP A 321 -13.31 -10.54 -10.51
N PRO A 322 -12.47 -11.57 -10.80
CA PRO A 322 -12.43 -12.17 -12.12
C PRO A 322 -13.77 -12.74 -12.57
N GLU A 323 -14.56 -13.33 -11.67
CA GLU A 323 -15.82 -13.96 -12.05
C GLU A 323 -16.89 -12.92 -12.39
N GLY A 324 -17.07 -11.91 -11.54
CA GLY A 324 -18.03 -10.83 -11.80
C GLY A 324 -17.69 -10.03 -13.05
N ALA A 325 -16.41 -9.70 -13.24
CA ALA A 325 -15.94 -8.98 -14.43
C ALA A 325 -16.16 -9.78 -15.72
N LEU A 326 -15.86 -11.09 -15.71
CA LEU A 326 -16.04 -11.95 -16.88
C LEU A 326 -17.53 -12.25 -17.15
N LYS A 327 -18.36 -12.48 -16.11
CA LYS A 327 -19.82 -12.63 -16.28
C LYS A 327 -20.48 -11.41 -16.90
N THR A 328 -19.93 -10.22 -16.67
CA THR A 328 -20.42 -8.97 -17.26
C THR A 328 -19.86 -8.74 -18.66
N SER A 329 -18.59 -9.09 -18.90
CA SER A 329 -17.89 -8.79 -20.15
C SER A 329 -18.20 -9.79 -21.25
N ILE A 330 -18.19 -11.10 -20.96
CA ILE A 330 -18.34 -12.16 -21.97
C ILE A 330 -19.66 -12.04 -22.75
N PRO A 331 -20.84 -11.87 -22.13
CA PRO A 331 -22.09 -11.71 -22.88
C PRO A 331 -22.05 -10.57 -23.90
N ARG A 332 -21.48 -9.42 -23.51
CA ARG A 332 -21.34 -8.25 -24.38
C ARG A 332 -20.42 -8.51 -25.56
N LEU A 333 -19.36 -9.27 -25.36
CA LEU A 333 -18.41 -9.63 -26.43
C LEU A 333 -19.02 -10.63 -27.43
N VAL A 334 -19.87 -11.54 -26.94
CA VAL A 334 -20.60 -12.51 -27.78
C VAL A 334 -21.71 -11.82 -28.57
N GLU A 335 -22.45 -10.92 -27.93
CA GLU A 335 -23.49 -10.10 -28.56
C GLU A 335 -22.92 -9.21 -29.67
N ARG A 336 -21.71 -8.66 -29.49
CA ARG A 336 -21.00 -7.90 -30.54
C ARG A 336 -20.41 -8.77 -31.66
N GLY A 337 -20.45 -10.10 -31.52
CA GLY A 337 -19.85 -11.03 -32.47
C GLY A 337 -18.32 -10.99 -32.51
N GLU A 338 -17.68 -10.52 -31.42
CA GLU A 338 -16.22 -10.58 -31.26
C GLU A 338 -15.76 -12.01 -30.92
N PHE A 339 -16.56 -12.73 -30.12
CA PHE A 339 -16.34 -14.13 -29.76
C PHE A 339 -17.64 -14.94 -29.86
N GLY A 340 -17.52 -16.27 -29.86
CA GLY A 340 -18.65 -17.18 -29.59
C GLY A 340 -18.57 -17.75 -28.18
N LEU A 341 -19.71 -18.07 -27.59
CA LEU A 341 -19.78 -18.91 -26.38
C LEU A 341 -20.28 -20.29 -26.78
N ALA A 342 -19.71 -21.34 -26.22
CA ALA A 342 -20.18 -22.70 -26.44
C ALA A 342 -20.16 -23.52 -25.16
N SER A 343 -21.08 -24.48 -25.03
CA SER A 343 -21.15 -25.38 -23.87
C SER A 343 -21.46 -26.80 -24.30
N GLY A 344 -21.00 -27.77 -23.50
CA GLY A 344 -21.21 -29.20 -23.72
C GLY A 344 -20.45 -29.71 -24.95
N GLN A 345 -19.11 -29.70 -24.89
CA GLN A 345 -18.29 -30.22 -25.99
C GLN A 345 -18.55 -31.71 -26.20
N LYS A 346 -18.95 -32.08 -27.42
CA LYS A 346 -19.19 -33.46 -27.83
C LYS A 346 -17.91 -34.10 -28.37
N ALA A 347 -17.90 -35.44 -28.44
CA ALA A 347 -16.75 -36.22 -28.92
C ALA A 347 -16.39 -35.93 -30.39
N ASP A 348 -17.33 -35.38 -31.17
CA ASP A 348 -17.14 -34.95 -32.56
C ASP A 348 -16.53 -33.53 -32.69
N GLY A 349 -16.25 -32.85 -31.57
CA GLY A 349 -15.71 -31.49 -31.56
C GLY A 349 -16.75 -30.39 -31.80
N THR A 350 -18.04 -30.75 -31.88
CA THR A 350 -19.16 -29.80 -31.84
C THR A 350 -19.60 -29.54 -30.40
N TYR A 351 -20.57 -28.65 -30.23
CA TYR A 351 -21.07 -28.24 -28.91
C TYR A 351 -22.58 -28.45 -28.84
N GLU A 352 -23.09 -28.78 -27.66
CA GLU A 352 -24.54 -28.87 -27.41
C GLU A 352 -25.23 -27.52 -27.56
N ARG A 353 -24.57 -26.45 -27.09
CA ARG A 353 -25.07 -25.08 -27.19
C ARG A 353 -23.98 -24.19 -27.78
N LEU A 354 -24.38 -23.28 -28.66
CA LEU A 354 -23.50 -22.33 -29.34
C LEU A 354 -24.23 -20.99 -29.48
N TRP A 355 -23.61 -19.92 -28.96
CA TRP A 355 -24.13 -18.55 -29.03
C TRP A 355 -23.15 -17.68 -29.82
N ILE A 356 -23.65 -16.99 -30.84
CA ILE A 356 -22.87 -16.10 -31.71
C ILE A 356 -23.74 -14.94 -32.16
N ASN A 357 -23.32 -13.70 -31.84
CA ASN A 357 -24.08 -12.48 -32.19
C ASN A 357 -25.52 -12.52 -31.65
N GLU A 358 -25.66 -13.07 -30.45
CA GLU A 358 -26.93 -13.31 -29.76
C GLU A 358 -26.79 -12.89 -28.30
N LEU A 359 -27.91 -12.52 -27.67
CA LEU A 359 -27.94 -12.16 -26.25
C LEU A 359 -27.73 -13.42 -25.41
N VAL A 360 -26.65 -13.42 -24.62
CA VAL A 360 -26.32 -14.51 -23.70
C VAL A 360 -26.77 -14.14 -22.29
N PRO A 361 -27.67 -14.91 -21.64
CA PRO A 361 -27.97 -14.73 -20.23
C PRO A 361 -26.72 -14.97 -19.38
N SER A 362 -26.52 -14.16 -18.34
CA SER A 362 -25.37 -14.31 -17.43
C SER A 362 -25.29 -15.69 -16.74
N GLU A 363 -26.42 -16.42 -16.66
CA GLU A 363 -26.53 -17.76 -16.09
C GLU A 363 -25.83 -18.84 -16.92
N GLU A 364 -25.71 -18.65 -18.24
CA GLU A 364 -25.01 -19.57 -19.15
C GLU A 364 -23.48 -19.39 -19.09
N VAL A 365 -22.99 -18.34 -18.44
CA VAL A 365 -21.55 -18.09 -18.22
C VAL A 365 -21.07 -18.83 -16.98
N THR A 366 -20.79 -20.12 -17.14
CA THR A 366 -20.26 -20.99 -16.08
C THR A 366 -18.74 -21.15 -16.20
N PHE A 367 -18.01 -21.00 -15.08
CA PHE A 367 -16.55 -21.13 -15.04
C PHE A 367 -16.11 -22.59 -14.78
N ASP A 368 -16.61 -23.50 -15.60
CA ASP A 368 -16.25 -24.91 -15.58
C ASP A 368 -15.37 -25.28 -16.80
N SER A 369 -15.04 -26.57 -16.92
CA SER A 369 -14.26 -27.11 -18.05
C SER A 369 -15.11 -27.44 -19.28
N GLY A 370 -16.44 -27.36 -19.19
CA GLY A 370 -17.40 -27.68 -20.24
C GLY A 370 -17.90 -26.48 -21.04
N THR A 371 -17.70 -25.26 -20.53
CA THR A 371 -18.04 -24.00 -21.21
C THR A 371 -16.78 -23.31 -21.75
N PHE A 372 -16.86 -22.88 -23.02
CA PHE A 372 -15.73 -22.40 -23.81
C PHE A 372 -16.03 -21.05 -24.46
N LEU A 373 -15.06 -20.15 -24.40
CA LEU A 373 -14.97 -18.99 -25.27
C LEU A 373 -14.31 -19.42 -26.58
N LEU A 374 -14.95 -19.11 -27.71
CA LEU A 374 -14.49 -19.46 -29.05
C LEU A 374 -14.03 -18.21 -29.80
N GLN A 375 -12.90 -18.32 -30.49
CA GLN A 375 -12.49 -17.29 -31.45
C GLN A 375 -13.54 -17.13 -32.55
N LYS A 376 -13.67 -15.90 -33.07
CA LYS A 376 -14.65 -15.54 -34.11
C LYS A 376 -14.62 -16.50 -35.31
N SER A 377 -13.44 -16.83 -35.82
CA SER A 377 -13.27 -17.74 -36.97
C SER A 377 -13.81 -19.14 -36.68
N ARG A 378 -13.48 -19.70 -35.50
CA ARG A 378 -13.94 -21.02 -35.07
C ARG A 378 -15.45 -21.04 -34.85
N ALA A 379 -15.98 -20.03 -34.16
CA ALA A 379 -17.41 -19.90 -33.91
C ALA A 379 -18.22 -19.88 -35.22
N LEU A 380 -17.78 -19.08 -36.21
CA LEU A 380 -18.44 -19.01 -37.52
C LEU A 380 -18.35 -20.35 -38.29
N SER A 381 -17.22 -21.06 -38.20
CA SER A 381 -17.07 -22.37 -38.86
C SER A 381 -18.02 -23.45 -38.32
N LEU A 382 -18.44 -23.34 -37.05
CA LEU A 382 -19.36 -24.27 -36.39
C LEU A 382 -20.84 -23.91 -36.61
N ARG A 383 -21.13 -22.65 -36.94
CA ARG A 383 -22.47 -22.18 -37.33
C ARG A 383 -22.78 -22.49 -38.80
N ALA A 384 -21.76 -22.64 -39.64
CA ALA A 384 -21.94 -23.05 -41.03
C ALA A 384 -22.60 -24.44 -41.06
N PRO A 385 -23.76 -24.61 -41.71
CA PRO A 385 -24.48 -25.87 -41.71
C PRO A 385 -23.60 -27.01 -42.25
N VAL A 386 -23.60 -28.14 -41.53
CA VAL A 386 -22.98 -29.40 -41.94
C VAL A 386 -23.61 -29.81 -43.27
N GLY A 387 -22.97 -29.43 -44.37
CA GLY A 387 -23.55 -29.58 -45.70
C GLY A 387 -22.81 -28.83 -46.79
N GLN A 388 -21.48 -28.86 -46.80
CA GLN A 388 -20.67 -28.76 -48.03
C GLN A 388 -19.27 -29.29 -47.76
N ILE A 389 -19.12 -30.61 -47.84
CA ILE A 389 -17.85 -31.22 -48.20
C ILE A 389 -17.68 -30.91 -49.69
N ALA A 390 -16.71 -30.06 -50.04
CA ALA A 390 -16.14 -30.05 -51.38
C ALA A 390 -14.81 -30.82 -51.32
N PRO A 391 -14.63 -31.92 -52.04
CA PRO A 391 -13.35 -32.63 -52.08
C PRO A 391 -12.36 -31.81 -52.93
N ALA A 392 -11.23 -31.42 -52.34
CA ALA A 392 -10.09 -30.91 -53.09
C ALA A 392 -9.40 -32.08 -53.78
N GLY A 393 -9.89 -32.43 -54.97
CA GLY A 393 -9.19 -33.22 -55.96
C GLY A 393 -8.17 -32.36 -56.71
N SER A 394 -6.94 -32.82 -56.72
CA SER A 394 -5.76 -32.33 -57.44
C SER A 394 -5.98 -32.05 -58.94
N GLY A 395 -5.38 -30.96 -59.44
CA GLY A 395 -5.23 -30.68 -60.87
C GLY A 395 -4.39 -29.42 -61.14
N THR A 396 -3.14 -29.64 -61.52
CA THR A 396 -2.03 -28.68 -61.69
C THR A 396 -2.13 -27.84 -62.97
N LEU A 397 -1.36 -26.72 -62.96
CA LEU A 397 -0.73 -25.95 -64.08
C LEU A 397 -1.43 -24.65 -64.54
N GLY A 398 -0.75 -23.52 -64.31
CA GLY A 398 -0.92 -22.26 -65.06
C GLY A 398 -0.18 -22.31 -66.42
N PRO A 399 0.19 -21.17 -67.06
CA PRO A 399 0.06 -19.77 -66.60
C PRO A 399 -0.37 -18.74 -67.69
N SER A 400 -0.49 -17.48 -67.23
CA SER A 400 -0.03 -16.25 -67.90
C SER A 400 -0.96 -15.41 -68.82
N ALA A 401 -0.96 -14.11 -68.47
CA ALA A 401 -0.94 -12.90 -69.31
C ALA A 401 -2.23 -12.29 -69.92
N ALA A 402 -2.61 -11.16 -69.30
CA ALA A 402 -2.72 -9.81 -69.89
C ALA A 402 -3.72 -9.53 -71.04
N SER A 403 -4.69 -8.64 -70.80
CA SER A 403 -4.71 -7.24 -71.29
C SER A 403 -6.14 -6.67 -71.27
N VAL A 404 -6.36 -5.56 -70.55
CA VAL A 404 -6.53 -4.17 -71.06
C VAL A 404 -7.94 -3.84 -71.59
N LEU A 405 -8.58 -2.89 -70.91
CA LEU A 405 -9.54 -1.90 -71.42
C LEU A 405 -9.36 -0.66 -70.53
N LYS A 406 -8.41 0.24 -70.82
CA LYS A 406 -8.52 1.45 -71.66
C LYS A 406 -9.81 2.26 -71.43
N SER A 407 -9.66 3.45 -70.82
CA SER A 407 -10.31 4.70 -71.27
C SER A 407 -9.57 5.93 -70.68
N PRO A 408 -9.59 7.10 -71.36
CA PRO A 408 -8.49 8.08 -71.38
C PRO A 408 -8.96 9.50 -70.91
N PRO A 409 -8.38 10.65 -71.33
CA PRO A 409 -7.59 11.49 -70.42
C PRO A 409 -8.03 12.99 -70.35
N GLY A 410 -7.41 13.73 -69.43
CA GLY A 410 -7.34 15.21 -69.39
C GLY A 410 -6.77 15.62 -68.03
N ALA A 411 -5.50 16.01 -67.88
CA ALA A 411 -4.89 17.31 -68.22
C ALA A 411 -5.84 18.47 -67.82
N VAL A 412 -5.49 19.40 -66.93
CA VAL A 412 -4.29 20.26 -66.96
C VAL A 412 -3.91 20.72 -65.54
N ALA A 413 -2.59 20.85 -65.31
CA ALA A 413 -1.96 21.62 -64.22
C ALA A 413 -2.38 23.10 -64.28
N SER A 414 -2.27 23.90 -63.21
CA SER A 414 -1.04 24.64 -62.94
C SER A 414 -1.13 25.50 -61.67
N THR A 415 -0.07 25.40 -60.84
CA THR A 415 0.62 26.47 -60.06
C THR A 415 -0.21 27.32 -59.08
N THR A 416 0.18 27.55 -57.82
CA THR A 416 1.38 28.32 -57.42
C THR A 416 1.54 28.35 -55.88
N THR A 417 2.81 28.50 -55.44
CA THR A 417 3.29 29.21 -54.23
C THR A 417 3.25 28.55 -52.84
N GLU A 418 4.40 27.96 -52.48
CA GLU A 418 5.28 28.41 -51.37
C GLU A 418 4.78 29.64 -50.57
N VAL A 419 4.66 29.51 -49.24
CA VAL A 419 5.27 30.40 -48.21
C VAL A 419 5.23 29.70 -46.84
N ARG A 420 6.39 29.57 -46.21
CA ARG A 420 6.66 29.61 -44.76
C ARG A 420 7.89 30.54 -44.61
N PRO A 421 8.24 31.13 -43.45
CA PRO A 421 7.64 30.99 -42.11
C PRO A 421 7.50 32.30 -41.30
N GLU A 422 6.89 32.20 -40.11
CA GLU A 422 7.40 32.75 -38.84
C GLU A 422 7.28 31.65 -37.77
#